data_AF-A0A163YE24-F1
#
_entry.id   AF-A0A163YE24-F1
#
_cell.length_a   1.000
_cell.length_b   1.000
_cell.length_c   1.000
_cell.angle_alpha   90.00
_cell.angle_beta   90.00
_cell.angle_gamma   90.00
#
_symmetry.space_group_name_H-M   'P 1'
#
loop_
_entity.id
_entity.type
_entity.pdbx_description
1 polymer ?
#
loop_
_entity_poly.entity_id
_entity_poly.type
_entity_poly.pdbx_seq_one_letter_code
_entity_poly.pdbx_strand_id
1 'polypeptide(L)'
;MTNQFESTTVTTGQVRLSYVHLFQPHANQPGQEPKYSVTILIPKSDIATKQRIDAAIQAAINKGVSGLWNGARPPQPKMPIWDGDGVRQNGEPFGPECKGHWVLTASSKQQQAVVDANLNPIINQSEVYSGMFGRVNLNFFPFSNSGNRGVGAGLGPVQKLADGEPLGGRISAEQAFGGNGGGVGYMPAPAPAPNSWEQTAPPQQQYSQQPSAMPPMQPGYGQQPQAQQGYSAPGYGQQPGYGQPPQPQQGYGQQPPAQQIDPITGKPIQGGGVWGL
;
A
#
# COMPACT_ATOMS: atom_id res chain seq x y z
N MET A 1 8.08 38.51 22.06
CA MET A 1 7.03 37.47 21.87
C MET A 1 7.31 36.79 20.54
N THR A 2 7.69 35.52 20.53
CA THR A 2 7.99 34.78 19.29
C THR A 2 6.70 34.42 18.56
N ASN A 3 6.69 34.61 17.24
CA ASN A 3 5.48 34.55 16.42
C ASN A 3 4.99 33.10 16.27
N GLN A 4 4.04 32.68 17.12
CA GLN A 4 3.69 31.27 17.31
C GLN A 4 2.62 30.74 16.32
N PHE A 5 2.10 31.59 15.42
CA PHE A 5 0.93 31.31 14.58
C PHE A 5 1.23 30.82 13.15
N GLU A 6 2.50 30.66 12.77
CA GLU A 6 2.93 30.36 11.37
C GLU A 6 3.71 29.04 11.20
N SER A 7 3.92 28.27 12.29
CA SER A 7 4.65 27.00 12.21
C SER A 7 3.79 25.91 11.57
N THR A 8 4.28 25.36 10.46
CA THR A 8 3.76 24.12 9.87
C THR A 8 4.41 22.87 10.45
N THR A 9 5.37 23.01 11.36
CA THR A 9 6.11 21.89 11.95
C THR A 9 5.62 21.59 13.37
N VAL A 10 5.38 20.32 13.67
CA VAL A 10 4.88 19.81 14.95
C VAL A 10 5.64 18.54 15.34
N THR A 11 6.23 18.49 16.53
CA THR A 11 6.66 17.23 17.15
C THR A 11 5.56 16.70 18.05
N THR A 12 5.14 15.44 17.86
CA THR A 12 4.06 14.82 18.67
C THR A 12 4.46 14.62 20.14
N GLY A 13 3.46 14.39 20.99
CA GLY A 13 3.65 13.66 22.24
C GLY A 13 4.02 12.19 22.00
N GLN A 14 3.92 11.34 23.03
CA GLN A 14 4.05 9.90 22.86
C GLN A 14 2.87 9.36 22.07
N VAL A 15 3.15 8.75 20.92
CA VAL A 15 2.17 8.21 19.97
C VAL A 15 2.52 6.78 19.62
N ARG A 16 1.51 5.96 19.27
CA ARG A 16 1.74 4.60 18.78
C ARG A 16 1.97 4.62 17.28
N LEU A 17 2.95 3.87 16.81
CA LEU A 17 3.31 3.82 15.39
C LEU A 17 2.77 2.53 14.75
N SER A 18 2.28 2.63 13.51
CA SER A 18 1.74 1.53 12.72
C SER A 18 2.19 1.69 11.26
N TYR A 19 2.23 0.59 10.50
CA TYR A 19 2.79 0.55 9.13
C TYR A 19 4.14 1.28 9.02
N VAL A 20 5.10 0.87 9.85
CA VAL A 20 6.41 1.51 10.00
C VAL A 20 7.35 1.13 8.86
N HIS A 21 7.63 2.10 7.98
CA HIS A 21 8.53 1.98 6.83
C HIS A 21 9.62 3.07 6.89
N LEU A 22 10.42 3.04 7.96
CA LEU A 22 11.43 4.09 8.27
C LEU A 22 12.84 3.77 7.75
N PHE A 23 13.17 2.50 7.54
CA PHE A 23 14.49 2.05 7.03
C PHE A 23 14.45 1.54 5.59
N GLN A 24 13.27 1.16 5.09
CA GLN A 24 13.07 0.73 3.71
C GLN A 24 11.82 1.44 3.16
N PRO A 25 11.89 2.07 1.98
CA PRO A 25 10.76 2.77 1.40
C PRO A 25 9.70 1.76 0.89
N HIS A 26 8.43 2.11 1.05
CA HIS A 26 7.30 1.27 0.66
C HIS A 26 6.36 2.00 -0.29
N ALA A 27 5.79 1.26 -1.25
CA ALA A 27 4.78 1.76 -2.17
C ALA A 27 3.39 1.31 -1.69
N ASN A 28 2.60 2.24 -1.13
CA ASN A 28 1.28 1.96 -0.57
C ASN A 28 0.28 1.37 -1.58
N GLN A 29 0.52 1.53 -2.88
CA GLN A 29 -0.24 0.89 -3.97
C GLN A 29 0.70 0.52 -5.12
N PRO A 30 0.38 -0.53 -5.91
CA PRO A 30 1.15 -0.89 -7.10
C PRO A 30 1.34 0.30 -8.05
N GLY A 31 2.57 0.49 -8.52
CA GLY A 31 2.93 1.57 -9.45
C GLY A 31 3.16 2.95 -8.82
N GLN A 32 3.02 3.13 -7.50
CA GLN A 32 3.45 4.36 -6.83
C GLN A 32 4.94 4.36 -6.48
N GLU A 33 5.54 5.55 -6.49
CA GLU A 33 6.91 5.80 -6.02
C GLU A 33 7.07 5.37 -4.54
N PRO A 34 7.97 4.41 -4.23
CA PRO A 34 8.22 3.99 -2.85
C PRO A 34 8.70 5.16 -1.98
N LYS A 35 8.15 5.27 -0.77
CA LYS A 35 8.47 6.33 0.19
C LYS A 35 8.69 5.77 1.58
N TYR A 36 9.54 6.45 2.36
CA TYR A 36 9.59 6.22 3.79
C TYR A 36 8.30 6.76 4.40
N SER A 37 7.63 5.97 5.24
CA SER A 37 6.32 6.33 5.77
C SER A 37 6.05 5.70 7.13
N VAL A 38 5.12 6.29 7.85
CA VAL A 38 4.59 5.74 9.10
C VAL A 38 3.16 6.26 9.30
N THR A 39 2.29 5.39 9.78
CA THR A 39 0.95 5.77 10.28
C THR A 39 1.04 5.98 11.78
N ILE A 40 0.54 7.12 12.23
CA ILE A 40 0.72 7.65 13.57
C ILE A 40 -0.65 7.69 14.22
N LEU A 41 -0.74 7.01 15.37
CA LEU A 41 -1.94 6.88 16.17
C LEU A 41 -1.78 7.81 17.37
N ILE A 42 -2.45 8.95 17.32
CA ILE A 42 -2.43 9.97 18.39
C ILE A 42 -3.64 9.72 19.28
N PRO A 43 -3.48 9.38 20.57
CA PRO A 43 -4.62 9.16 21.45
C PRO A 43 -5.55 10.38 21.48
N LYS A 44 -6.87 10.19 21.45
CA LYS A 44 -7.84 11.31 21.53
C LYS A 44 -7.72 12.12 22.82
N SER A 45 -7.08 11.56 23.86
CA SER A 45 -6.71 12.25 25.10
C SER A 45 -5.52 13.23 24.95
N ASP A 46 -4.66 13.09 23.93
CA ASP A 46 -3.59 14.06 23.63
C ASP A 46 -4.16 15.25 22.82
N ILE A 47 -5.01 16.01 23.51
CA ILE A 47 -5.64 17.23 22.99
C ILE A 47 -4.58 18.27 22.60
N ALA A 48 -3.45 18.33 23.32
CA ALA A 48 -2.38 19.30 23.09
C ALA A 48 -1.63 19.03 21.78
N THR A 49 -1.36 17.78 21.42
CA THR A 49 -0.81 17.43 20.10
C THR A 49 -1.84 17.65 19.00
N LYS A 50 -3.12 17.29 19.22
CA LYS A 50 -4.19 17.52 18.23
C LYS A 50 -4.35 19.00 17.89
N GLN A 51 -4.42 19.89 18.89
CA GLN A 51 -4.51 21.34 18.69
C GLN A 51 -3.33 21.91 17.90
N ARG A 52 -2.09 21.48 18.20
CA ARG A 52 -0.89 21.92 17.46
C ARG A 52 -0.91 21.45 16.01
N ILE A 53 -1.39 20.23 15.75
CA ILE A 53 -1.59 19.71 14.40
C ILE A 53 -2.65 20.51 13.65
N ASP A 54 -3.80 20.81 14.27
CA ASP A 54 -4.86 21.59 13.63
C ASP A 54 -4.39 23.01 13.27
N ALA A 55 -3.65 23.66 14.17
CA ALA A 55 -3.03 24.96 13.91
C ALA A 55 -2.02 24.90 12.75
N ALA A 56 -1.14 23.89 12.72
CA ALA A 56 -0.16 23.69 11.65
C ALA A 56 -0.83 23.35 10.30
N ILE A 57 -1.97 22.65 10.31
CA ILE A 57 -2.76 22.40 9.10
C ILE A 57 -3.41 23.71 8.61
N GLN A 58 -3.97 24.56 9.48
CA GLN A 58 -4.48 25.87 9.03
C GLN A 58 -3.36 26.77 8.49
N ALA A 59 -2.17 26.76 9.10
CA ALA A 59 -1.00 27.46 8.56
C ALA A 59 -0.58 26.91 7.18
N ALA A 60 -0.61 25.59 6.97
CA ALA A 60 -0.35 24.97 5.66
C ALA A 60 -1.43 25.33 4.63
N ILE A 61 -2.71 25.40 5.03
CA ILE A 61 -3.81 25.88 4.18
C ILE A 61 -3.59 27.34 3.78
N ASN A 62 -3.22 28.22 4.70
CA ASN A 62 -2.97 29.63 4.42
C ASN A 62 -1.80 29.81 3.43
N LYS A 63 -0.70 29.07 3.62
CA LYS A 63 0.43 29.00 2.66
C LYS A 63 0.01 28.42 1.30
N GLY A 64 -0.96 27.51 1.29
CA GLY A 64 -1.57 26.98 0.07
C GLY A 64 -2.35 28.05 -0.69
N VAL A 65 -3.18 28.82 0.01
CA VAL A 65 -3.97 29.93 -0.56
C VAL A 65 -3.06 31.03 -1.12
N SER A 66 -2.06 31.47 -0.36
CA SER A 66 -1.18 32.59 -0.76
C SER A 66 -0.19 32.23 -1.87
N GLY A 67 0.11 30.95 -2.08
CA GLY A 67 1.02 30.48 -3.13
C GLY A 67 0.39 29.45 -4.07
N LEU A 68 0.36 28.19 -3.65
CA LEU A 68 0.13 27.03 -4.53
C LEU A 68 -1.26 26.97 -5.20
N TRP A 69 -2.26 27.67 -4.64
CA TRP A 69 -3.65 27.62 -5.10
C TRP A 69 -4.13 28.95 -5.71
N ASN A 70 -3.24 29.89 -6.01
CA ASN A 70 -3.55 31.17 -6.69
C ASN A 70 -4.68 31.97 -6.00
N GLY A 71 -4.64 32.09 -4.67
CA GLY A 71 -5.68 32.76 -3.88
C GLY A 71 -6.97 31.96 -3.64
N ALA A 72 -7.16 30.82 -4.32
CA ALA A 72 -8.41 30.05 -4.27
C ALA A 72 -8.33 28.84 -3.30
N ARG A 73 -8.81 29.02 -2.07
CA ARG A 73 -9.02 27.91 -1.11
C ARG A 73 -10.04 26.91 -1.70
N PRO A 74 -9.72 25.60 -1.80
CA PRO A 74 -10.72 24.61 -2.20
C PRO A 74 -11.84 24.53 -1.14
N PRO A 75 -13.12 24.33 -1.51
CA PRO A 75 -14.23 24.26 -0.55
C PRO A 75 -14.04 23.16 0.52
N GLN A 76 -13.47 22.03 0.11
CA GLN A 76 -13.07 20.93 0.99
C GLN A 76 -11.62 20.53 0.65
N PRO A 77 -10.61 21.08 1.33
CA PRO A 77 -9.23 20.62 1.19
C PRO A 77 -9.12 19.18 1.70
N LYS A 78 -8.34 18.34 1.01
CA LYS A 78 -7.97 17.03 1.59
C LYS A 78 -7.15 17.24 2.87
N MET A 79 -7.55 16.56 3.95
CA MET A 79 -6.91 16.65 5.26
C MET A 79 -6.01 15.43 5.50
N PRO A 80 -4.85 15.57 6.17
CA PRO A 80 -3.93 14.47 6.44
C PRO A 80 -4.27 13.67 7.71
N ILE A 81 -5.29 14.09 8.46
CA ILE A 81 -5.70 13.54 9.75
C ILE A 81 -7.14 13.01 9.67
N TRP A 82 -7.36 11.84 10.26
CA TRP A 82 -8.61 11.06 10.19
C TRP A 82 -9.05 10.65 11.59
N ASP A 83 -10.34 10.39 11.76
CA ASP A 83 -10.87 9.77 12.98
C ASP A 83 -10.79 8.23 12.86
N GLY A 84 -9.99 7.59 13.71
CA GLY A 84 -9.83 6.13 13.74
C GLY A 84 -11.05 5.38 14.27
N ASP A 85 -12.00 6.06 14.92
CA ASP A 85 -13.29 5.48 15.27
C ASP A 85 -14.25 5.39 14.07
N GLY A 86 -14.03 6.22 13.04
CA GLY A 86 -14.81 6.26 11.81
C GLY A 86 -14.31 5.33 10.69
N VAL A 87 -14.45 5.81 9.45
CA VAL A 87 -14.12 5.10 8.21
C VAL A 87 -13.03 5.82 7.40
N ARG A 88 -12.28 5.02 6.63
CA ARG A 88 -11.30 5.46 5.63
C ARG A 88 -12.01 6.08 4.41
N GLN A 89 -11.25 6.69 3.51
CA GLN A 89 -11.79 7.30 2.28
C GLN A 89 -12.56 6.33 1.36
N ASN A 90 -12.30 5.03 1.44
CA ASN A 90 -13.01 3.99 0.69
C ASN A 90 -14.27 3.46 1.40
N GLY A 91 -14.64 4.02 2.56
CA GLY A 91 -15.80 3.60 3.36
C GLY A 91 -15.54 2.42 4.31
N GLU A 92 -14.35 1.81 4.26
CA GLU A 92 -13.99 0.73 5.20
C GLU A 92 -13.67 1.29 6.59
N PRO A 93 -14.01 0.58 7.68
CA PRO A 93 -13.60 0.97 9.03
C PRO A 93 -12.08 0.96 9.16
N PHE A 94 -11.54 1.82 10.02
CA PHE A 94 -10.16 1.65 10.49
C PHE A 94 -10.02 0.39 11.35
N GLY A 95 -8.79 -0.13 11.42
CA GLY A 95 -8.47 -1.33 12.21
C GLY A 95 -8.66 -1.11 13.72
N PRO A 96 -8.76 -2.19 14.51
CA PRO A 96 -9.01 -2.09 15.95
C PRO A 96 -7.94 -1.26 16.68
N GLU A 97 -6.69 -1.26 16.19
CA GLU A 97 -5.58 -0.46 16.72
C GLU A 97 -5.79 1.05 16.59
N CYS A 98 -6.65 1.49 15.67
CA CYS A 98 -6.96 2.90 15.44
C CYS A 98 -8.09 3.45 16.34
N LYS A 99 -8.83 2.59 17.06
CA LYS A 99 -9.96 3.03 17.90
C LYS A 99 -9.49 3.91 19.05
N GLY A 100 -10.23 4.97 19.35
CA GLY A 100 -9.85 6.01 20.31
C GLY A 100 -8.67 6.90 19.89
N HIS A 101 -8.20 6.83 18.64
CA HIS A 101 -7.06 7.60 18.14
C HIS A 101 -7.44 8.49 16.94
N TRP A 102 -6.72 9.61 16.80
CA TRP A 102 -6.57 10.30 15.53
C TRP A 102 -5.50 9.59 14.70
N VAL A 103 -5.79 9.34 13.43
CA VAL A 103 -4.92 8.60 12.51
C VAL A 103 -4.34 9.56 11.47
N LEU A 104 -3.02 9.59 11.33
CA LEU A 104 -2.33 10.40 10.34
C LEU A 104 -1.20 9.59 9.70
N THR A 105 -1.07 9.62 8.37
CA THR A 105 0.05 8.98 7.68
C THR A 105 1.03 10.06 7.19
N ALA A 106 2.26 10.00 7.66
CA ALA A 106 3.34 10.88 7.24
C ALA A 106 4.27 10.15 6.25
N SER A 107 4.84 10.86 5.28
CA SER A 107 5.81 10.27 4.34
C SER A 107 6.92 11.22 3.91
N SER A 108 8.05 10.64 3.48
CA SER A 108 9.19 11.34 2.88
C SER A 108 9.81 10.52 1.75
N LYS A 109 10.39 11.19 0.76
CA LYS A 109 11.20 10.54 -0.29
C LYS A 109 12.58 10.14 0.22
N GLN A 110 13.10 10.84 1.22
CA GLN A 110 14.41 10.62 1.81
C GLN A 110 14.26 9.92 3.16
N GLN A 111 15.21 9.05 3.49
CA GLN A 111 15.26 8.44 4.82
C GLN A 111 15.41 9.53 5.88
N GLN A 112 14.64 9.43 6.96
CA GLN A 112 14.71 10.36 8.08
C GLN A 112 15.54 9.75 9.21
N ALA A 113 16.12 10.58 10.07
CA ALA A 113 16.82 10.12 11.26
C ALA A 113 15.86 9.37 12.19
N VAL A 114 16.25 8.18 12.63
CA VAL A 114 15.54 7.39 13.65
C VAL A 114 16.46 7.25 14.85
N VAL A 115 16.00 7.72 16.01
CA VAL A 115 16.83 7.84 17.23
C VAL A 115 16.16 7.20 18.45
N ASP A 116 16.96 6.88 19.47
CA ASP A 116 16.50 6.39 20.77
C ASP A 116 16.01 7.53 21.68
N ALA A 117 15.63 7.19 22.92
CA ALA A 117 15.21 8.15 23.94
C ALA A 117 16.31 9.19 24.29
N ASN A 118 17.58 8.86 24.07
CA ASN A 118 18.76 9.69 24.35
C ASN A 118 19.27 10.44 23.09
N LEU A 119 18.56 10.36 21.96
CA LEU A 119 18.91 10.92 20.66
C LEU A 119 20.09 10.25 19.92
N ASN A 120 20.50 9.05 20.33
CA ASN A 120 21.45 8.23 19.56
C ASN A 120 20.78 7.62 18.33
N PRO A 121 21.43 7.56 17.16
CA PRO A 121 20.90 6.86 15.99
C PRO A 121 20.65 5.36 16.24
N ILE A 122 19.45 4.87 15.95
CA ILE A 122 19.15 3.44 16.04
C ILE A 122 19.68 2.73 14.80
N ILE A 123 20.69 1.88 15.01
CA ILE A 123 21.31 1.05 13.96
C ILE A 123 20.54 -0.28 13.80
N ASN A 124 20.06 -0.83 14.91
CA ASN A 124 19.33 -2.09 14.95
C ASN A 124 17.87 -1.90 14.50
N GLN A 125 17.59 -2.17 13.22
CA GLN A 125 16.26 -1.98 12.63
C GLN A 125 15.17 -2.83 13.31
N SER A 126 15.53 -3.94 13.96
CA SER A 126 14.59 -4.81 14.69
C SER A 126 13.96 -4.12 15.91
N GLU A 127 14.60 -3.08 16.46
CA GLU A 127 14.03 -2.29 17.55
C GLU A 127 12.89 -1.36 17.10
N VAL A 128 12.70 -1.19 15.78
CA VAL A 128 11.79 -0.22 15.19
C VAL A 128 10.75 -0.93 14.33
N TYR A 129 9.58 -1.14 14.92
CA TYR A 129 8.51 -1.95 14.35
C TYR A 129 7.14 -1.30 14.57
N SER A 130 6.18 -1.64 13.71
CA SER A 130 4.78 -1.30 13.89
C SER A 130 4.29 -1.87 15.23
N GLY A 131 3.73 -1.03 16.10
CA GLY A 131 3.32 -1.37 17.46
C GLY A 131 4.04 -0.57 18.54
N MET A 132 5.28 -0.14 18.28
CA MET A 132 6.10 0.62 19.22
C MET A 132 5.55 2.03 19.51
N PHE A 133 6.03 2.64 20.59
CA PHE A 133 5.72 4.01 20.97
C PHE A 133 6.91 4.95 20.72
N GLY A 134 6.61 6.15 20.25
CA GLY A 134 7.63 7.14 19.93
C GLY A 134 7.10 8.57 19.85
N ARG A 135 7.95 9.48 19.36
CA ARG A 135 7.59 10.83 18.90
C ARG A 135 7.95 10.95 17.43
N VAL A 136 7.15 11.68 16.68
CA VAL A 136 7.42 11.98 15.26
C VAL A 136 7.45 13.48 15.07
N ASN A 137 8.47 13.98 14.39
CA ASN A 137 8.45 15.33 13.84
C ASN A 137 7.70 15.32 12.50
N LEU A 138 6.72 16.21 12.37
CA LEU A 138 5.83 16.34 11.23
C LEU A 138 5.93 17.74 10.65
N ASN A 139 5.94 17.86 9.32
CA ASN A 139 5.79 19.15 8.64
C ASN A 139 4.60 19.11 7.68
N PHE A 140 3.63 19.99 7.91
CA PHE A 140 2.41 20.10 7.11
C PHE A 140 2.63 21.01 5.90
N PHE A 141 2.26 20.56 4.71
CA PHE A 141 2.46 21.34 3.49
C PHE A 141 1.24 21.32 2.57
N PRO A 142 0.89 22.44 1.91
CA PRO A 142 -0.13 22.43 0.88
C PRO A 142 0.35 21.62 -0.33
N PHE A 143 -0.55 20.87 -0.96
CA PHE A 143 -0.31 20.22 -2.24
C PHE A 143 -1.41 20.57 -3.27
N SER A 144 -1.06 20.39 -4.53
CA SER A 144 -1.97 20.41 -5.68
C SER A 144 -1.49 19.31 -6.62
N ASN A 145 -2.29 18.25 -6.80
CA ASN A 145 -1.91 17.09 -7.62
C ASN A 145 -3.13 16.51 -8.34
N SER A 146 -3.09 16.45 -9.67
CA SER A 146 -4.18 15.94 -10.52
C SER A 146 -5.56 16.45 -10.11
N GLY A 147 -5.71 17.78 -10.00
CA GLY A 147 -6.93 18.47 -9.56
C GLY A 147 -7.22 18.43 -8.05
N ASN A 148 -6.60 17.54 -7.28
CA ASN A 148 -6.78 17.45 -5.84
C ASN A 148 -5.92 18.50 -5.12
N ARG A 149 -6.55 19.30 -4.25
CA ARG A 149 -5.88 20.28 -3.38
C ARG A 149 -6.13 19.94 -1.90
N GLY A 150 -5.12 20.13 -1.06
CA GLY A 150 -5.20 19.80 0.36
C GLY A 150 -3.86 19.91 1.08
N VAL A 151 -3.78 19.39 2.30
CA VAL A 151 -2.56 19.39 3.12
C VAL A 151 -2.01 17.97 3.24
N GLY A 152 -0.72 17.81 2.96
CA GLY A 152 0.04 16.59 3.19
C GLY A 152 0.81 16.67 4.51
N ALA A 153 1.15 15.51 5.07
CA ALA A 153 2.04 15.38 6.22
C ALA A 153 3.41 14.83 5.76
N GLY A 154 4.43 15.67 5.86
CA GLY A 154 5.82 15.31 5.64
C GLY A 154 6.38 14.62 6.89
N LEU A 155 7.04 13.49 6.69
CA LEU A 155 7.76 12.77 7.73
C LEU A 155 9.14 13.43 7.96
N GLY A 156 9.38 13.88 9.19
CA GLY A 156 10.69 14.26 9.70
C GLY A 156 11.29 13.17 10.60
N PRO A 157 12.27 13.51 11.46
CA PRO A 157 12.89 12.57 12.39
C PRO A 157 11.89 11.88 13.33
N VAL A 158 12.22 10.64 13.70
CA VAL A 158 11.43 9.78 14.61
C VAL A 158 12.28 9.40 15.82
N GLN A 159 11.72 9.55 17.02
CA GLN A 159 12.32 9.10 18.28
C GLN A 159 11.54 7.89 18.81
N LYS A 160 12.19 6.74 19.01
CA LYS A 160 11.63 5.64 19.81
C LYS A 160 11.64 6.05 21.29
N LEU A 161 10.54 5.76 22.00
CA LEU A 161 10.41 5.99 23.44
C LEU A 161 10.23 4.70 24.23
N ALA A 162 9.41 3.78 23.73
CA ALA A 162 9.10 2.52 24.40
C ALA A 162 8.67 1.45 23.41
N ASP A 163 8.88 0.20 23.81
CA ASP A 163 8.30 -0.96 23.14
C ASP A 163 6.79 -1.08 23.42
N GLY A 164 6.10 -1.88 22.61
CA GLY A 164 4.66 -2.11 22.72
C GLY A 164 4.25 -3.31 21.89
N GLU A 165 3.01 -3.79 22.05
CA GLU A 165 2.53 -4.96 21.31
C GLU A 165 2.71 -4.79 19.79
N PRO A 166 3.43 -5.71 19.10
CA PRO A 166 3.64 -5.63 17.66
C PRO A 166 2.33 -5.62 16.88
N LEU A 167 2.23 -4.69 15.92
CA LEU A 167 1.08 -4.53 15.03
C LEU A 167 1.46 -4.99 13.62
N GLY A 168 1.07 -6.21 13.25
CA GLY A 168 1.25 -6.68 11.88
C GLY A 168 0.50 -7.98 11.61
N GLY A 169 0.12 -8.21 10.36
CA GLY A 169 -0.53 -9.45 9.90
C GLY A 169 0.40 -10.67 9.83
N ARG A 170 1.42 -10.72 10.69
CA ARG A 170 2.28 -11.90 10.89
C ARG A 170 1.80 -12.60 12.14
N ILE A 171 1.38 -13.85 11.99
CA ILE A 171 1.28 -14.79 13.11
C ILE A 171 2.62 -14.82 13.85
N SER A 172 2.59 -14.81 15.18
CA SER A 172 3.82 -15.00 15.98
C SER A 172 4.43 -16.37 15.70
N ALA A 173 5.70 -16.58 16.07
CA ALA A 173 6.32 -17.90 15.92
C ALA A 173 5.55 -18.95 16.76
N GLU A 174 4.98 -18.53 17.88
CA GLU A 174 4.12 -19.30 18.76
C GLU A 174 2.75 -19.61 18.10
N GLN A 175 2.19 -18.71 17.30
CA GLN A 175 0.98 -19.00 16.51
C GLN A 175 1.27 -19.84 15.25
N ALA A 176 2.49 -19.78 14.71
CA ALA A 176 2.92 -20.53 13.53
C ALA A 176 3.42 -21.95 13.84
N PHE A 177 4.09 -22.12 14.97
CA PHE A 177 4.84 -23.33 15.35
C PHE A 177 4.56 -23.80 16.78
N GLY A 178 3.81 -23.04 17.59
CA GLY A 178 3.34 -23.46 18.92
C GLY A 178 2.25 -24.51 18.79
N GLY A 179 2.67 -25.75 18.51
CA GLY A 179 1.78 -26.88 18.28
C GLY A 179 0.95 -27.21 19.52
N ASN A 180 -0.33 -26.84 19.50
CA ASN A 180 -1.36 -27.54 20.26
C ASN A 180 -2.53 -27.95 19.34
N GLY A 181 -2.42 -29.15 18.75
CA GLY A 181 -3.58 -29.95 18.37
C GLY A 181 -4.42 -29.57 17.14
N GLY A 182 -3.99 -28.62 16.28
CA GLY A 182 -4.80 -28.14 15.13
C GLY A 182 -4.28 -28.46 13.72
N GLY A 183 -3.17 -29.18 13.58
CA GLY A 183 -2.52 -29.41 12.29
C GLY A 183 -3.19 -30.51 11.45
N VAL A 184 -3.60 -30.17 10.22
CA VAL A 184 -3.97 -31.16 9.19
C VAL A 184 -2.83 -32.17 9.00
N GLY A 185 -3.14 -33.46 9.14
CA GLY A 185 -2.14 -34.50 9.34
C GLY A 185 -1.29 -34.79 8.10
N TYR A 186 -0.03 -34.37 8.12
CA TYR A 186 1.04 -35.07 7.42
C TYR A 186 1.65 -36.12 8.35
N MET A 187 1.11 -37.34 8.34
CA MET A 187 1.79 -38.49 8.95
C MET A 187 2.94 -38.93 8.03
N PRO A 188 4.19 -38.98 8.50
CA PRO A 188 5.23 -39.73 7.79
C PRO A 188 4.88 -41.22 7.82
N ALA A 189 5.01 -41.89 6.68
CA ALA A 189 4.73 -43.32 6.59
C ALA A 189 5.71 -44.14 7.47
N PRO A 190 5.24 -45.16 8.21
CA PRO A 190 6.12 -46.00 9.02
C PRO A 190 7.04 -46.83 8.11
N ALA A 191 8.32 -46.91 8.49
CA ALA A 191 9.31 -47.73 7.80
C ALA A 191 9.00 -49.24 7.97
N PRO A 192 9.20 -50.07 6.93
CA PRO A 192 8.99 -51.51 7.03
C PRO A 192 10.10 -52.16 7.89
N ALA A 193 9.69 -52.97 8.87
CA ALA A 193 10.59 -53.79 9.67
C ALA A 193 11.00 -55.08 8.91
N PRO A 194 12.20 -55.64 9.16
CA PRO A 194 12.68 -56.84 8.48
C PRO A 194 12.03 -58.11 9.01
N ASN A 195 11.60 -59.00 8.10
CA ASN A 195 11.07 -60.32 8.44
C ASN A 195 12.19 -61.28 8.86
N SER A 196 12.01 -61.97 10.00
CA SER A 196 12.72 -63.20 10.34
C SER A 196 11.72 -64.36 10.46
N TRP A 197 12.17 -65.53 10.01
CA TRP A 197 11.39 -66.73 9.73
C TRP A 197 11.06 -67.53 10.99
N GLU A 198 9.84 -68.06 11.11
CA GLU A 198 9.62 -69.41 11.66
C GLU A 198 8.22 -69.96 11.32
N GLN A 199 8.01 -71.25 11.59
CA GLN A 199 7.14 -72.15 10.83
C GLN A 199 6.30 -73.04 11.77
N THR A 200 4.97 -73.13 11.60
CA THR A 200 4.13 -74.28 12.02
C THR A 200 2.67 -74.18 11.52
N ALA A 201 1.91 -75.27 11.67
CA ALA A 201 0.76 -75.66 10.83
C ALA A 201 -0.66 -75.45 11.47
N PRO A 202 -1.78 -75.70 10.76
CA PRO A 202 -3.12 -75.12 11.05
C PRO A 202 -4.09 -76.04 11.83
N PRO A 203 -5.33 -75.58 12.07
CA PRO A 203 -6.47 -76.31 11.48
C PRO A 203 -7.64 -75.47 10.91
N GLN A 204 -8.30 -76.06 9.89
CA GLN A 204 -9.75 -76.13 9.51
C GLN A 204 -10.83 -75.25 10.21
N GLN A 205 -12.03 -74.97 9.68
CA GLN A 205 -12.73 -75.02 8.37
C GLN A 205 -14.12 -74.35 8.59
N GLN A 206 -14.78 -73.71 7.61
CA GLN A 206 -16.20 -73.97 7.26
C GLN A 206 -16.68 -73.30 5.94
N TYR A 207 -17.66 -73.96 5.31
CA TYR A 207 -18.33 -73.65 4.02
C TYR A 207 -19.03 -72.27 3.96
N SER A 208 -19.07 -71.57 2.82
CA SER A 208 -20.00 -71.78 1.67
C SER A 208 -19.86 -70.58 0.68
N GLN A 209 -20.34 -70.53 -0.58
CA GLN A 209 -20.95 -71.47 -1.55
C GLN A 209 -20.79 -70.88 -3.00
N GLN A 210 -21.07 -71.63 -4.08
CA GLN A 210 -20.99 -71.14 -5.49
C GLN A 210 -22.09 -71.77 -6.38
N PRO A 211 -22.67 -71.04 -7.36
CA PRO A 211 -22.51 -71.35 -8.81
C PRO A 211 -22.63 -70.08 -9.71
N SER A 212 -22.35 -69.98 -11.03
CA SER A 212 -21.67 -70.72 -12.11
C SER A 212 -21.91 -69.95 -13.44
N ALA A 213 -21.12 -70.22 -14.50
CA ALA A 213 -21.42 -70.08 -15.95
C ALA A 213 -20.86 -68.89 -16.81
N MET A 214 -19.67 -69.15 -17.40
CA MET A 214 -19.29 -69.12 -18.86
C MET A 214 -19.38 -67.87 -19.81
N PRO A 215 -18.61 -67.84 -20.93
CA PRO A 215 -18.25 -66.65 -21.74
C PRO A 215 -18.73 -66.77 -23.23
N PRO A 216 -18.11 -66.16 -24.29
CA PRO A 216 -17.29 -64.94 -24.48
C PRO A 216 -17.83 -63.99 -25.61
N MET A 217 -17.25 -62.80 -25.84
CA MET A 217 -17.06 -62.20 -27.20
C MET A 217 -16.15 -60.93 -27.24
N GLN A 218 -15.50 -60.73 -28.39
CA GLN A 218 -14.64 -59.60 -28.84
C GLN A 218 -15.34 -58.94 -30.07
N PRO A 219 -14.82 -57.91 -30.79
CA PRO A 219 -13.63 -57.04 -30.61
C PRO A 219 -13.87 -55.50 -30.86
N GLY A 220 -12.82 -54.67 -30.79
CA GLY A 220 -12.66 -53.55 -31.75
C GLY A 220 -12.14 -52.17 -31.26
N TYR A 221 -10.95 -51.78 -31.76
CA TYR A 221 -10.39 -50.40 -31.92
C TYR A 221 -10.14 -49.52 -30.66
N GLY A 222 -9.04 -48.75 -30.53
CA GLY A 222 -7.88 -48.53 -31.40
C GLY A 222 -6.67 -47.89 -30.66
N GLN A 223 -5.53 -47.74 -31.34
CA GLN A 223 -4.24 -47.21 -30.82
C GLN A 223 -4.21 -45.65 -30.78
N GLN A 224 -3.18 -44.86 -30.42
CA GLN A 224 -1.69 -45.00 -30.44
C GLN A 224 -1.01 -43.87 -29.55
N PRO A 225 0.30 -43.49 -29.60
CA PRO A 225 1.21 -43.72 -28.46
C PRO A 225 2.03 -42.50 -27.93
N GLN A 226 3.00 -42.79 -27.05
CA GLN A 226 4.02 -41.92 -26.44
C GLN A 226 5.02 -41.23 -27.40
N ALA A 227 5.69 -40.17 -26.92
CA ALA A 227 7.13 -39.92 -27.10
C ALA A 227 7.71 -38.99 -26.00
N GLN A 228 9.03 -38.88 -25.90
CA GLN A 228 9.81 -38.39 -24.74
C GLN A 228 11.03 -37.55 -25.20
N GLN A 229 11.69 -36.84 -24.26
CA GLN A 229 12.97 -36.08 -24.41
C GLN A 229 12.83 -34.70 -25.09
N GLY A 230 13.70 -33.70 -24.84
CA GLY A 230 14.90 -33.62 -23.97
C GLY A 230 15.39 -32.16 -23.80
N TYR A 231 16.43 -31.94 -22.98
CA TYR A 231 16.99 -30.61 -22.66
C TYR A 231 18.03 -30.11 -23.69
N SER A 232 18.01 -28.81 -24.00
CA SER A 232 19.18 -28.06 -24.51
C SER A 232 19.04 -26.54 -24.25
N ALA A 233 20.17 -25.82 -24.16
CA ALA A 233 20.25 -24.42 -23.75
C ALA A 233 20.25 -23.42 -24.94
N PRO A 234 19.90 -22.13 -24.74
CA PRO A 234 19.97 -21.12 -25.80
C PRO A 234 21.37 -20.52 -25.94
N GLY A 235 21.87 -20.47 -27.19
CA GLY A 235 23.08 -19.73 -27.57
C GLY A 235 22.79 -18.28 -27.98
N TYR A 236 23.84 -17.46 -28.01
CA TYR A 236 23.79 -16.05 -28.44
C TYR A 236 23.52 -15.92 -29.96
N GLY A 237 22.70 -14.95 -30.38
CA GLY A 237 22.47 -14.69 -31.80
C GLY A 237 21.63 -13.46 -32.17
N GLN A 238 22.31 -12.34 -32.42
CA GLN A 238 22.03 -11.28 -33.42
C GLN A 238 20.73 -10.42 -33.37
N GLN A 239 20.92 -9.11 -33.61
CA GLN A 239 19.88 -8.11 -33.93
C GLN A 239 19.22 -8.37 -35.30
N PRO A 240 18.05 -7.76 -35.56
CA PRO A 240 18.07 -6.64 -36.50
C PRO A 240 17.08 -5.48 -36.23
N GLY A 241 17.37 -4.31 -36.82
CA GLY A 241 16.34 -3.45 -37.42
C GLY A 241 15.73 -2.34 -36.54
N TYR A 242 16.32 -1.14 -36.57
CA TYR A 242 15.64 0.09 -36.13
C TYR A 242 14.60 0.54 -37.17
N GLY A 243 13.31 0.36 -36.86
CA GLY A 243 12.21 1.00 -37.60
C GLY A 243 11.84 2.36 -37.00
N GLN A 244 11.86 3.42 -37.80
CA GLN A 244 11.37 4.74 -37.38
C GLN A 244 9.83 4.75 -37.25
N PRO A 245 9.25 5.38 -36.21
CA PRO A 245 7.82 5.70 -36.20
C PRO A 245 7.54 6.92 -37.11
N PRO A 246 6.42 6.92 -37.87
CA PRO A 246 6.08 8.01 -38.80
C PRO A 246 5.63 9.29 -38.08
N GLN A 247 5.92 10.44 -38.68
CA GLN A 247 5.48 11.75 -38.20
C GLN A 247 3.99 11.99 -38.50
N PRO A 248 3.19 12.48 -37.53
CA PRO A 248 1.85 13.00 -37.83
C PRO A 248 1.93 14.42 -38.44
N GLN A 249 1.13 14.65 -39.48
CA GLN A 249 1.09 15.89 -40.26
C GLN A 249 0.63 17.12 -39.46
N GLN A 250 1.20 18.28 -39.81
CA GLN A 250 0.72 19.59 -39.36
C GLN A 250 -0.64 19.92 -39.98
N GLY A 251 -1.71 19.84 -39.20
CA GLY A 251 -3.01 20.40 -39.55
C GLY A 251 -3.11 21.88 -39.17
N TYR A 252 -3.34 22.75 -40.15
CA TYR A 252 -3.55 24.19 -39.92
C TYR A 252 -4.93 24.43 -39.26
N GLY A 253 -4.95 24.58 -37.95
CA GLY A 253 -6.13 25.04 -37.21
C GLY A 253 -6.35 26.55 -37.39
N GLN A 254 -7.49 26.94 -37.94
CA GLN A 254 -7.86 28.36 -38.03
C GLN A 254 -8.14 28.94 -36.63
N GLN A 255 -7.60 30.12 -36.33
CA GLN A 255 -8.01 30.90 -35.16
C GLN A 255 -9.39 31.54 -35.42
N PRO A 256 -10.33 31.50 -34.47
CA PRO A 256 -11.54 32.33 -34.54
C PRO A 256 -11.16 33.82 -34.44
N PRO A 257 -11.87 34.72 -35.13
CA PRO A 257 -11.53 36.14 -35.14
C PRO A 257 -11.69 36.78 -33.75
N ALA A 258 -10.74 37.64 -33.39
CA ALA A 258 -10.77 38.38 -32.13
C ALA A 258 -11.98 39.35 -32.11
N GLN A 259 -12.76 39.30 -31.04
CA GLN A 259 -13.86 40.25 -30.82
C GLN A 259 -13.29 41.63 -30.50
N GLN A 260 -13.53 42.58 -31.38
CA GLN A 260 -13.09 43.97 -31.18
C GLN A 260 -14.00 44.62 -30.14
N ILE A 261 -13.40 45.07 -29.03
CA ILE A 261 -14.09 45.73 -27.91
C ILE A 261 -13.90 47.24 -28.05
N ASP A 262 -14.98 47.99 -27.90
CA ASP A 262 -14.93 49.45 -27.87
C ASP A 262 -14.18 49.96 -26.62
N PRO A 263 -13.11 50.76 -26.74
CA PRO A 263 -12.25 51.15 -25.62
C PRO A 263 -12.88 52.19 -24.67
N ILE A 264 -14.04 52.76 -25.00
CA ILE A 264 -14.74 53.74 -24.17
C ILE A 264 -15.91 53.08 -23.41
N THR A 265 -16.52 52.04 -23.97
CA THR A 265 -17.76 51.44 -23.44
C THR A 265 -17.65 49.96 -23.05
N GLY A 266 -16.54 49.29 -23.37
CA GLY A 266 -16.24 47.93 -22.89
C GLY A 266 -17.16 46.82 -23.42
N LYS A 267 -17.95 47.09 -24.47
CA LYS A 267 -18.88 46.15 -25.10
C LYS A 267 -18.32 45.61 -26.42
N PRO A 268 -18.64 44.36 -26.79
CA PRO A 268 -18.23 43.78 -28.08
C PRO A 268 -18.99 44.46 -29.23
N ILE A 269 -18.26 44.84 -30.29
CA ILE A 269 -18.85 45.48 -31.46
C ILE A 269 -19.49 44.40 -32.34
N GLN A 270 -20.83 44.34 -32.37
CA GLN A 270 -21.56 43.48 -33.31
C GLN A 270 -21.47 44.06 -34.72
N GLY A 271 -20.70 43.40 -35.59
CA GLY A 271 -20.65 43.73 -37.02
C GLY A 271 -21.98 43.43 -37.70
N GLY A 272 -22.78 44.46 -37.94
CA GLY A 272 -24.05 44.35 -38.68
C GLY A 272 -23.80 44.10 -40.17
N GLY A 273 -24.07 42.87 -40.62
CA GLY A 273 -24.07 42.54 -42.04
C GLY A 273 -25.28 43.15 -42.75
N VAL A 274 -25.03 44.11 -43.65
CA VAL A 274 -26.05 44.63 -44.56
C VAL A 274 -26.36 43.57 -45.62
N TRP A 275 -27.57 43.01 -45.57
CA TRP A 275 -28.16 42.31 -46.72
C TRP A 275 -28.83 43.32 -47.64
N GLY A 276 -28.47 43.31 -48.93
CA GLY A 276 -29.04 44.22 -49.91
C GLY A 276 -28.91 43.70 -51.34
N LEU A 277 -30.06 43.25 -51.87
CA LEU A 277 -30.49 43.16 -53.27
C LEU A 277 -29.49 42.58 -54.31
#